data_AF-A0A7S0JPI1-F1
#
_entry.id   AF-A0A7S0JPI1-F1
#
_cell.length_a   1.000
_cell.length_b   1.000
_cell.length_c   1.000
_cell.angle_alpha   90.00
_cell.angle_beta   90.00
_cell.angle_gamma   90.00
#
_symmetry.space_group_name_H-M   'P 1'
#
loop_
_entity.id
_entity.type
_entity.pdbx_description
1 polymer ?
#
loop_
_entity_poly.entity_id
_entity_poly.type
_entity_poly.pdbx_seq_one_letter_code
_entity_poly.pdbx_strand_id
1 'polypeptide(L)'
;ASVVGLVGAFALSMISLASLVTSVLHRPALAVTVSCLLALVLFVPVFNVPTMDARLPTSGFPIALPTTAMAVGVAAASVDSVAAEAAEECRATGRSCELAKLNSAELLGITPGDLTAALLGQAVALSTLAWVLTRAAPRPGSRVLALWRPCGRRQRVALGQDDLAVPLSSGGATAPARHDEDVVTASGVEVTYAGGAAWACFACGRGAPVRALRGVDASLAPGTITALVGANGSGKTTMLGAMAGTVLPNSGHVSVNGAAAGSPAGLRSVGFCPQDASLVRGLSGLLLLKLFAAARGRPLDDLAGAAAAAASLVELTDDDLSKHANRLSGGQQRRLCFALAAVGNPPVLILDEPTTGVDAASRRHVWAALRRAREAGSAIVLSSHDMAECELLADQVLLLDAGAAVAHCSPAELRRMTSYGVRLRAQLRPGADPAAAAAFVSGRIPGAEAVVKCPPRAGEPQGPAAELAPSAAAAGEPQGP
;
A
#
# COMPACT_ATOMS: atom_id res chain seq x y z
N ALA A 1 -17.65 42.12 -12.89
CA ALA A 1 -16.42 41.35 -13.18
C ALA A 1 -15.55 41.15 -11.94
N SER A 2 -15.30 42.19 -11.13
CA SER A 2 -14.48 42.14 -9.91
C SER A 2 -14.96 41.12 -8.86
N VAL A 3 -16.26 41.08 -8.55
CA VAL A 3 -16.82 40.17 -7.53
C VAL A 3 -16.71 38.69 -7.94
N VAL A 4 -16.96 38.37 -9.21
CA VAL A 4 -16.87 37.00 -9.72
C VAL A 4 -15.42 36.48 -9.66
N GLY A 5 -14.46 37.33 -10.03
CA GLY A 5 -13.03 37.02 -9.91
C GLY A 5 -12.59 36.78 -8.46
N LEU A 6 -13.08 37.61 -7.54
CA LEU A 6 -12.80 37.49 -6.11
C LEU A 6 -13.37 36.18 -5.54
N VAL A 7 -14.62 35.82 -5.85
CA VAL A 7 -15.26 34.58 -5.40
C VAL A 7 -14.53 33.35 -5.96
N GLY A 8 -14.12 33.39 -7.24
CA GLY A 8 -13.33 32.33 -7.85
C GLY A 8 -11.95 32.14 -7.19
N ALA A 9 -11.23 33.23 -6.92
CA ALA A 9 -9.94 33.20 -6.24
C ALA A 9 -10.06 32.69 -4.80
N PHE A 10 -11.13 33.08 -4.09
CA PHE A 10 -11.44 32.57 -2.76
C PHE A 10 -11.67 31.06 -2.77
N ALA A 11 -12.51 30.56 -3.69
CA ALA A 11 -12.79 29.13 -3.83
C ALA A 11 -11.49 28.33 -4.09
N LEU A 12 -10.62 28.83 -4.96
CA LEU A 12 -9.33 28.19 -5.27
C LEU A 12 -8.40 28.14 -4.04
N SER A 13 -8.33 29.23 -3.27
CA SER A 13 -7.55 29.28 -2.03
C SER A 13 -8.08 28.30 -0.98
N MET A 14 -9.41 28.21 -0.81
CA MET A 14 -10.03 27.26 0.12
C MET A 14 -9.82 25.79 -0.29
N ILE A 15 -9.88 25.48 -1.60
CA ILE A 15 -9.55 24.15 -2.12
C ILE A 15 -8.07 23.81 -1.85
N SER A 16 -7.18 24.79 -2.02
CA SER A 16 -5.74 24.63 -1.76
C SER A 16 -5.45 24.40 -0.27
N LEU A 17 -6.15 25.12 0.61
CA LEU A 17 -6.08 24.92 2.07
C LEU A 17 -6.59 23.53 2.48
N ALA A 18 -7.73 23.09 1.94
CA ALA A 18 -8.27 21.75 2.19
C ALA A 18 -7.31 20.65 1.69
N SER A 19 -6.67 20.87 0.54
CA SER A 19 -5.63 19.98 -0.02
C SER A 19 -4.40 19.89 0.90
N LEU A 20 -4.02 21.02 1.51
CA LEU A 20 -2.94 21.04 2.50
C LEU A 20 -3.31 20.24 3.76
N VAL A 21 -4.50 20.46 4.33
CA VAL A 21 -4.95 19.75 5.55
C VAL A 21 -5.06 18.24 5.31
N THR A 22 -5.59 17.84 4.15
CA THR A 22 -5.70 16.42 3.76
C THR A 22 -4.33 15.79 3.47
N SER A 23 -3.32 16.56 3.06
CA SER A 23 -1.95 16.05 2.90
C SER A 23 -1.32 15.61 4.23
N VAL A 24 -1.67 16.30 5.33
CA VAL A 24 -1.11 16.06 6.68
C VAL A 24 -1.86 14.95 7.42
N LEU A 25 -3.19 14.89 7.32
CA LEU A 25 -4.03 14.00 8.12
C LEU A 25 -4.25 12.62 7.46
N HIS A 26 -4.10 11.55 8.25
CA HIS A 26 -4.20 10.16 7.76
C HIS A 26 -5.63 9.64 7.62
N ARG A 27 -6.57 10.13 8.44
CA ARG A 27 -7.97 9.68 8.42
C ARG A 27 -8.84 10.68 7.67
N PRO A 28 -9.59 10.25 6.64
CA PRO A 28 -10.42 11.16 5.85
C PRO A 28 -11.49 11.84 6.71
N ALA A 29 -12.11 11.12 7.65
CA ALA A 29 -13.10 11.71 8.55
C ALA A 29 -12.50 12.82 9.44
N LEU A 30 -11.31 12.60 10.02
CA LEU A 30 -10.63 13.63 10.81
C LEU A 30 -10.19 14.80 9.93
N ALA A 31 -9.72 14.53 8.72
CA ALA A 31 -9.33 15.57 7.77
C ALA A 31 -10.50 16.50 7.43
N VAL A 32 -11.69 15.94 7.21
CA VAL A 32 -12.90 16.71 6.98
C VAL A 32 -13.27 17.55 8.20
N THR A 33 -13.33 16.96 9.39
CA THR A 33 -13.69 17.70 10.62
C THR A 33 -12.70 18.82 10.94
N VAL A 34 -11.40 18.54 10.84
CA VAL A 34 -10.35 19.55 11.08
C VAL A 34 -10.40 20.64 10.03
N SER A 35 -10.66 20.31 8.75
CA SER A 35 -10.83 21.33 7.70
C SER A 35 -12.01 22.25 7.99
N CYS A 36 -13.15 21.71 8.44
CA CYS A 36 -14.32 22.51 8.83
C CYS A 36 -14.03 23.40 10.05
N LEU A 37 -13.37 22.86 11.08
CA LEU A 37 -12.99 23.64 12.26
C LEU A 37 -11.98 24.73 11.92
N LEU A 38 -10.99 24.43 11.07
CA LEU A 38 -10.02 25.41 10.59
C LEU A 38 -10.74 26.51 9.80
N ALA A 39 -11.67 26.18 8.91
CA ALA A 39 -12.46 27.17 8.20
C ALA A 39 -13.25 28.09 9.15
N LEU A 40 -13.80 27.55 10.25
CA LEU A 40 -14.50 28.33 11.27
C LEU A 40 -13.55 29.24 12.06
N VAL A 41 -12.39 28.73 12.48
CA VAL A 41 -11.36 29.52 13.18
C VAL A 41 -10.82 30.62 12.29
N LEU A 42 -10.60 30.33 11.00
CA LEU A 42 -10.18 31.31 10.01
C LEU A 42 -11.25 32.38 9.75
N PHE A 43 -12.51 32.13 10.09
CA PHE A 43 -13.58 33.12 10.00
C PHE A 43 -13.65 34.06 11.22
N VAL A 44 -13.09 33.67 12.38
CA VAL A 44 -13.10 34.49 13.62
C VAL A 44 -12.54 35.92 13.44
N PRO A 45 -11.44 36.15 12.70
CA PRO A 45 -10.92 37.50 12.52
C PRO A 45 -11.85 38.40 11.70
N VAL A 46 -12.78 37.85 10.90
CA VAL A 46 -13.81 38.63 10.18
C VAL A 46 -14.70 39.40 11.15
N PHE A 47 -15.07 38.79 12.27
CA PHE A 47 -15.89 39.44 13.30
C PHE A 47 -15.15 40.54 14.07
N ASN A 48 -13.81 40.57 13.99
CA ASN A 48 -12.99 41.61 14.60
C ASN A 48 -12.64 42.74 13.61
N VAL A 49 -13.05 42.65 12.33
CA VAL A 49 -12.82 43.72 11.35
C VAL A 49 -13.51 45.03 11.74
N PRO A 50 -14.74 45.06 12.29
CA PRO A 50 -15.40 46.31 12.67
C PRO A 50 -14.78 47.00 13.89
N THR A 51 -14.01 46.27 14.71
CA THR A 51 -13.38 46.77 15.94
C THR A 51 -11.92 47.18 15.74
N MET A 52 -11.34 46.87 14.59
CA MET A 52 -10.04 47.39 14.18
C MET A 52 -10.26 48.81 13.67
N ASP A 53 -9.60 49.81 14.28
CA ASP A 53 -9.63 51.20 13.84
C ASP A 53 -9.50 51.31 12.31
N ALA A 54 -10.14 52.32 11.71
CA ALA A 54 -10.38 52.55 10.27
C ALA A 54 -9.15 52.61 9.34
N ARG A 55 -7.99 52.11 9.78
CA ARG A 55 -6.85 51.75 8.96
C ARG A 55 -6.54 50.29 9.24
N LEU A 56 -7.09 49.39 8.41
CA LEU A 56 -6.62 48.01 8.34
C LEU A 56 -5.09 48.05 8.29
N PRO A 57 -4.38 47.40 9.23
CA PRO A 57 -2.93 47.42 9.21
C PRO A 57 -2.48 46.84 7.87
N THR A 58 -1.81 47.66 7.05
CA THR A 58 -1.07 47.20 5.87
C THR A 58 -0.01 46.15 6.25
N SER A 59 0.24 45.94 7.55
CA SER A 59 0.99 44.83 8.12
C SER A 59 0.19 43.50 8.12
N GLY A 60 -0.02 42.96 6.91
CA GLY A 60 0.17 41.55 6.52
C GLY A 60 -0.64 40.40 7.15
N PHE A 61 -1.04 40.44 8.42
CA PHE A 61 -1.55 39.25 9.12
C PHE A 61 -3.02 38.89 8.83
N PRO A 62 -4.00 39.85 8.79
CA PRO A 62 -5.39 39.51 8.50
C PRO A 62 -5.66 39.30 7.01
N ILE A 63 -4.80 39.73 6.09
CA ILE A 63 -4.97 39.48 4.64
C ILE A 63 -4.43 38.10 4.25
N ALA A 64 -3.57 37.51 5.08
CA ALA A 64 -2.98 36.18 4.86
C ALA A 64 -3.99 35.02 4.97
N LEU A 65 -5.20 35.28 5.47
CA LEU A 65 -6.24 34.26 5.62
C LEU A 65 -7.28 34.39 4.49
N PRO A 66 -7.71 33.29 3.85
CA PRO A 66 -8.62 33.38 2.69
C PRO A 66 -9.99 33.99 2.99
N THR A 67 -10.53 33.71 4.18
CA THR A 67 -11.88 34.09 4.66
C THR A 67 -11.98 35.58 4.98
N THR A 68 -10.94 36.14 5.60
CA THR A 68 -10.84 37.57 5.90
C THR A 68 -10.59 38.39 4.64
N ALA A 69 -9.77 37.88 3.73
CA ALA A 69 -9.61 38.47 2.41
C ALA A 69 -10.95 38.51 1.67
N MET A 70 -11.72 37.42 1.62
CA MET A 70 -13.05 37.46 0.98
C MET A 70 -13.99 38.50 1.60
N ALA A 71 -14.08 38.57 2.94
CA ALA A 71 -14.97 39.50 3.63
C ALA A 71 -14.63 40.97 3.33
N VAL A 72 -13.34 41.33 3.36
CA VAL A 72 -12.87 42.69 3.02
C VAL A 72 -13.12 43.00 1.54
N GLY A 73 -12.94 42.03 0.64
CA GLY A 73 -13.14 42.26 -0.79
C GLY A 73 -14.59 42.43 -1.20
N VAL A 74 -15.53 41.73 -0.54
CA VAL A 74 -16.97 41.95 -0.75
C VAL A 74 -17.37 43.33 -0.25
N ALA A 75 -16.87 43.76 0.91
CA ALA A 75 -17.10 45.11 1.42
C ALA A 75 -16.53 46.18 0.45
N ALA A 76 -15.30 46.01 -0.02
CA ALA A 76 -14.68 46.90 -1.00
C ALA A 76 -15.49 46.97 -2.31
N ALA A 77 -15.90 45.83 -2.86
CA ALA A 77 -16.68 45.79 -4.08
C ALA A 77 -18.08 46.41 -3.92
N SER A 78 -18.69 46.32 -2.74
CA SER A 78 -19.98 46.97 -2.45
C SER A 78 -19.87 48.49 -2.35
N VAL A 79 -18.76 49.00 -1.80
CA VAL A 79 -18.48 50.45 -1.77
C VAL A 79 -18.31 50.98 -3.19
N ASP A 80 -17.55 50.27 -4.03
CA ASP A 80 -17.33 50.66 -5.42
C ASP A 80 -18.61 50.59 -6.26
N SER A 81 -19.49 49.62 -6.01
CA SER A 81 -20.78 49.53 -6.71
C SER A 81 -21.74 50.64 -6.32
N VAL A 82 -21.85 50.96 -5.02
CA VAL A 82 -22.70 52.06 -4.53
C VAL A 82 -22.18 53.41 -5.03
N ALA A 83 -20.86 53.61 -5.05
CA ALA A 83 -20.25 54.81 -5.61
C ALA A 83 -20.52 54.94 -7.13
N ALA A 84 -20.48 53.81 -7.87
CA ALA A 84 -20.77 53.80 -9.31
C ALA A 84 -22.23 54.12 -9.61
N GLU A 85 -23.19 53.55 -8.88
CA GLU A 85 -24.63 53.85 -9.02
C GLU A 85 -24.91 55.33 -8.68
N ALA A 86 -24.34 55.83 -7.58
CA ALA A 86 -24.45 57.24 -7.22
C ALA A 86 -23.84 58.15 -8.30
N ALA A 87 -22.70 57.77 -8.90
CA ALA A 87 -22.07 58.53 -9.97
C ALA A 87 -22.90 58.57 -11.27
N GLU A 88 -23.72 57.55 -11.53
CA GLU A 88 -24.63 57.49 -12.68
C GLU A 88 -25.89 58.34 -12.44
N GLU A 89 -26.48 58.26 -11.25
CA GLU A 89 -27.64 59.07 -10.86
C GLU A 89 -27.31 60.58 -10.80
N CYS A 90 -26.12 60.92 -10.31
CA CYS A 90 -25.68 62.33 -10.23
C CYS A 90 -25.30 62.88 -11.62
N ARG A 91 -24.87 62.03 -12.57
CA ARG A 91 -24.75 62.38 -14.00
C ARG A 91 -26.12 62.62 -14.64
N ALA A 92 -27.13 61.82 -14.30
CA ALA A 92 -28.49 61.97 -14.83
C ALA A 92 -29.23 63.21 -14.29
N THR A 93 -28.96 63.61 -13.04
CA THR A 93 -29.65 64.72 -12.36
C THR A 93 -28.88 66.05 -12.34
N GLY A 94 -27.61 66.07 -12.79
CA GLY A 94 -26.78 67.27 -12.85
C GLY A 94 -26.37 67.84 -11.49
N ARG A 95 -26.51 67.07 -10.39
CA ARG A 95 -26.14 67.48 -9.03
C ARG A 95 -24.79 66.90 -8.63
N SER A 96 -24.02 67.63 -7.83
CA SER A 96 -22.80 67.11 -7.21
C SER A 96 -23.15 66.23 -6.00
N CYS A 97 -22.67 64.99 -5.99
CA CYS A 97 -22.88 64.05 -4.89
C CYS A 97 -21.54 63.64 -4.26
N GLU A 98 -21.42 63.75 -2.94
CA GLU A 98 -20.22 63.29 -2.24
C GLU A 98 -20.09 61.75 -2.25
N LEU A 99 -21.20 61.02 -2.30
CA LEU A 99 -21.21 59.56 -2.44
C LEU A 99 -20.54 59.06 -3.73
N ALA A 100 -20.59 59.84 -4.81
CA ALA A 100 -19.96 59.51 -6.08
C ALA A 100 -18.42 59.67 -6.06
N LYS A 101 -17.86 60.27 -4.99
CA LYS A 101 -16.42 60.44 -4.80
C LYS A 101 -15.81 59.33 -3.93
N LEU A 102 -16.63 58.47 -3.33
CA LEU A 102 -16.14 57.34 -2.52
C LEU A 102 -15.44 56.31 -3.41
N ASN A 103 -14.30 55.80 -2.95
CA ASN A 103 -13.59 54.70 -3.57
C ASN A 103 -13.11 53.74 -2.48
N SER A 104 -13.21 52.43 -2.71
CA SER A 104 -12.67 51.41 -1.82
C SER A 104 -11.19 51.63 -1.49
N ALA A 105 -10.40 52.16 -2.43
CA ALA A 105 -8.99 52.48 -2.21
C ALA A 105 -8.76 53.55 -1.12
N GLU A 106 -9.62 54.56 -1.01
CA GLU A 106 -9.51 55.62 0.01
C GLU A 106 -10.14 55.20 1.34
N LEU A 107 -11.23 54.43 1.29
CA LEU A 107 -11.98 54.03 2.48
C LEU A 107 -11.39 52.82 3.21
N LEU A 108 -10.84 51.85 2.46
CA LEU A 108 -10.33 50.58 2.99
C LEU A 108 -8.83 50.40 2.74
N GLY A 109 -8.19 51.25 1.93
CA GLY A 109 -6.75 51.19 1.64
C GLY A 109 -6.32 50.03 0.73
N ILE A 110 -7.26 49.25 0.17
CA ILE A 110 -7.00 48.05 -0.63
C ILE A 110 -8.05 47.93 -1.74
N THR A 111 -7.62 47.63 -2.97
CA THR A 111 -8.56 47.39 -4.08
C THR A 111 -9.03 45.92 -4.14
N PRO A 112 -10.23 45.63 -4.66
CA PRO A 112 -10.68 44.26 -4.91
C PRO A 112 -9.72 43.46 -5.81
N GLY A 113 -8.97 44.14 -6.70
CA GLY A 113 -7.95 43.53 -7.55
C GLY A 113 -6.74 43.03 -6.78
N ASP A 114 -6.20 43.83 -5.88
CA ASP A 114 -5.05 43.45 -5.03
C ASP A 114 -5.37 42.24 -4.16
N LEU A 115 -6.61 42.17 -3.69
CA LEU A 115 -7.08 41.08 -2.86
C LEU A 115 -7.31 39.78 -3.64
N THR A 116 -7.79 39.90 -4.88
CA THR A 116 -7.88 38.77 -5.80
C THR A 116 -6.48 38.22 -6.11
N ALA A 117 -5.49 39.08 -6.34
CA ALA A 117 -4.10 38.67 -6.53
C ALA A 117 -3.50 38.01 -5.28
N ALA A 118 -3.79 38.54 -4.09
CA ALA A 118 -3.35 37.94 -2.83
C ALA A 118 -3.94 36.54 -2.61
N LEU A 119 -5.24 36.34 -2.89
CA LEU A 119 -5.91 35.03 -2.79
C LEU A 119 -5.32 34.00 -3.78
N LEU A 120 -5.02 34.42 -5.00
CA LEU A 120 -4.34 33.56 -5.99
C LEU A 120 -2.92 33.20 -5.54
N GLY A 121 -2.16 34.17 -5.01
CA GLY A 121 -0.84 33.93 -4.42
C GLY A 121 -0.88 32.92 -3.27
N GLN A 122 -1.88 33.02 -2.39
CA GLN A 122 -2.12 32.04 -1.32
C GLN A 122 -2.43 30.66 -1.87
N ALA A 123 -3.30 30.54 -2.87
CA ALA A 123 -3.64 29.26 -3.49
C ALA A 123 -2.39 28.55 -4.03
N VAL A 124 -1.49 29.28 -4.70
CA VAL A 124 -0.21 28.76 -5.20
C VAL A 124 0.70 28.35 -4.04
N ALA A 125 0.85 29.18 -3.01
CA ALA A 125 1.69 28.88 -1.84
C ALA A 125 1.21 27.64 -1.06
N LEU A 126 -0.10 27.52 -0.84
CA LEU A 126 -0.70 26.38 -0.15
C LEU A 126 -0.59 25.09 -0.99
N SER A 127 -0.80 25.18 -2.30
CA SER A 127 -0.66 24.03 -3.23
C SER A 127 0.78 23.55 -3.35
N THR A 128 1.75 24.48 -3.44
CA THR A 128 3.17 24.14 -3.45
C THR A 128 3.60 23.53 -2.12
N LEU A 129 3.14 24.05 -0.98
CA LEU A 129 3.40 23.44 0.32
C LEU A 129 2.79 22.04 0.43
N ALA A 130 1.54 21.83 -0.02
CA ALA A 130 0.92 20.51 -0.05
C ALA A 130 1.70 19.52 -0.93
N TRP A 131 2.18 19.97 -2.08
CA TRP A 131 3.04 19.17 -2.96
C TRP A 131 4.40 18.83 -2.32
N VAL A 132 5.05 19.79 -1.65
CA VAL A 132 6.29 19.55 -0.91
C VAL A 132 6.05 18.53 0.22
N LEU A 133 4.99 18.70 1.01
CA LEU A 133 4.67 17.79 2.11
C LEU A 133 4.35 16.37 1.63
N THR A 134 3.64 16.23 0.50
CA THR A 134 3.35 14.91 -0.07
C THR A 134 4.59 14.20 -0.62
N ARG A 135 5.62 14.95 -1.05
CA ARG A 135 6.92 14.38 -1.45
C ARG A 135 7.88 14.13 -0.29
N ALA A 136 7.88 15.00 0.71
CA ALA A 136 8.77 14.93 1.86
C ALA A 136 8.34 13.89 2.91
N ALA A 137 7.03 13.59 3.02
CA ALA A 137 6.53 12.56 3.90
C ALA A 137 6.67 11.16 3.24
N PRO A 138 7.54 10.27 3.75
CA PRO A 138 7.61 8.91 3.23
C PRO A 138 6.25 8.21 3.45
N ARG A 139 5.79 7.57 2.37
CA ARG A 139 4.65 6.64 2.16
C ARG A 139 3.94 6.01 3.39
N PRO A 140 2.69 5.52 3.21
CA PRO A 140 1.65 5.51 4.24
C PRO A 140 2.04 4.66 5.45
N GLY A 141 2.15 5.32 6.60
CA GLY A 141 2.58 4.71 7.86
C GLY A 141 3.28 5.69 8.81
N SER A 142 3.77 6.82 8.30
CA SER A 142 4.52 7.80 9.10
C SER A 142 3.98 9.24 9.06
N ARG A 143 2.68 9.44 8.73
CA ARG A 143 2.10 10.79 8.72
C ARG A 143 1.82 11.32 10.13
N VAL A 144 2.38 12.49 10.36
CA VAL A 144 2.52 13.26 11.60
C VAL A 144 1.16 13.76 12.08
N LEU A 145 0.70 13.18 13.20
CA LEU A 145 -0.21 13.72 14.24
C LEU A 145 -0.99 12.57 14.89
N ALA A 146 -0.25 11.71 15.59
CA ALA A 146 -0.82 10.99 16.72
C ALA A 146 -0.89 11.95 17.91
N LEU A 147 -1.71 13.00 17.81
CA LEU A 147 -1.97 13.86 18.96
C LEU A 147 -2.78 13.01 19.95
N TRP A 148 -2.17 12.73 21.10
CA TRP A 148 -2.75 11.99 22.22
C TRP A 148 -3.01 10.48 21.99
N ARG A 149 -2.00 9.67 22.32
CA ARG A 149 -2.26 8.38 22.98
C ARG A 149 -1.82 8.52 24.44
N PRO A 150 -2.72 8.38 25.43
CA PRO A 150 -2.31 8.22 26.81
C PRO A 150 -1.42 6.98 26.88
N CYS A 151 -0.35 7.05 27.69
CA CYS A 151 0.56 5.94 27.98
C CYS A 151 -0.19 4.74 28.59
N GLY A 152 -0.84 3.94 27.76
CA GLY A 152 -1.41 2.65 28.10
C GLY A 152 -0.50 1.55 27.57
N ARG A 153 0.08 0.79 28.50
CA ARG A 153 0.86 -0.45 28.33
C ARG A 153 1.14 -0.88 26.88
N ARG A 154 2.40 -0.74 26.47
CA ARG A 154 2.97 -1.55 25.38
C ARG A 154 2.73 -3.02 25.73
N GLN A 155 1.73 -3.66 25.13
CA GLN A 155 1.77 -5.10 24.95
C GLN A 155 2.99 -5.37 24.07
N ARG A 156 4.10 -5.78 24.70
CA ARG A 156 5.07 -6.61 24.03
C ARG A 156 4.33 -7.87 23.66
N VAL A 157 3.84 -7.93 22.43
CA VAL A 157 3.61 -9.23 21.80
C VAL A 157 5.01 -9.81 21.65
N ALA A 158 5.36 -10.73 22.55
CA ALA A 158 6.52 -11.57 22.36
C ALA A 158 6.29 -12.29 21.03
N LEU A 159 7.06 -11.91 20.01
CA LEU A 159 7.21 -12.73 18.82
C LEU A 159 7.86 -14.02 19.32
N GLY A 160 7.05 -15.09 19.42
CA GLY A 160 7.56 -16.43 19.61
C GLY A 160 8.52 -16.72 18.46
N GLN A 161 9.80 -16.80 18.79
CA GLN A 161 10.82 -17.35 17.91
C GLN A 161 10.60 -18.86 17.86
N ASP A 162 9.79 -19.30 16.90
CA ASP A 162 9.89 -20.66 16.39
C ASP A 162 10.73 -20.57 15.12
N ASP A 163 12.05 -20.56 15.34
CA ASP A 163 13.07 -20.47 14.32
C ASP A 163 13.02 -21.70 13.39
N LEU A 164 12.54 -21.53 12.16
CA LEU A 164 12.95 -22.34 11.01
C LEU A 164 14.27 -21.77 10.49
N ALA A 165 15.30 -21.77 11.34
CA ALA A 165 16.67 -21.62 10.86
C ALA A 165 17.03 -22.94 10.18
N VAL A 166 16.90 -23.01 8.85
CA VAL A 166 17.42 -24.12 8.07
C VAL A 166 18.92 -23.88 7.94
N PRO A 167 19.79 -24.69 8.60
CA PRO A 167 21.23 -24.57 8.39
C PRO A 167 21.54 -25.14 7.01
N LEU A 168 21.57 -24.27 6.00
CA LEU A 168 22.09 -24.64 4.71
C LEU A 168 23.61 -24.64 4.81
N SER A 169 24.22 -25.77 4.46
CA SER A 169 25.66 -25.86 4.24
C SER A 169 26.08 -24.70 3.35
N SER A 170 27.14 -24.01 3.73
CA SER A 170 27.71 -22.81 3.10
C SER A 170 28.25 -23.06 1.68
N GLY A 171 27.42 -23.58 0.78
CA GLY A 171 27.62 -23.53 -0.65
C GLY A 171 27.07 -22.19 -1.13
N GLY A 172 27.91 -21.38 -1.76
CA GLY A 172 27.49 -20.10 -2.33
C GLY A 172 26.25 -20.28 -3.19
N ALA A 173 25.29 -19.37 -3.04
CA ALA A 173 24.09 -19.33 -3.89
C ALA A 173 24.55 -19.42 -5.35
N THR A 174 24.20 -20.52 -6.02
CA THR A 174 24.42 -20.65 -7.46
C THR A 174 23.61 -19.55 -8.11
N ALA A 175 24.29 -18.58 -8.74
CA ALA A 175 23.64 -17.53 -9.50
C ALA A 175 22.66 -18.16 -10.49
N PRO A 176 21.43 -17.63 -10.60
CA PRO A 176 20.44 -18.23 -11.48
C PRO A 176 20.94 -18.24 -12.92
N ALA A 177 20.63 -19.30 -13.67
CA ALA A 177 20.89 -19.34 -15.09
C ALA A 177 20.12 -18.20 -15.76
N ARG A 178 20.83 -17.19 -16.26
CA ARG A 178 20.24 -16.08 -17.00
C ARG A 178 19.97 -16.54 -18.43
N HIS A 179 18.74 -16.41 -18.88
CA HIS A 179 18.38 -16.61 -20.27
C HIS A 179 18.01 -15.25 -20.88
N ASP A 180 18.44 -14.98 -22.11
CA ASP A 180 18.13 -13.71 -22.82
C ASP A 180 16.61 -13.47 -22.99
N GLU A 181 15.79 -14.50 -22.77
CA GLU A 181 14.33 -14.46 -22.87
C GLU A 181 13.61 -14.25 -21.52
N ASP A 182 14.34 -14.01 -20.42
CA ASP A 182 13.75 -13.83 -19.09
C ASP A 182 12.86 -12.59 -19.02
N VAL A 183 11.61 -12.77 -18.56
CA VAL A 183 10.62 -11.68 -18.49
C VAL A 183 10.87 -10.78 -17.28
N VAL A 184 11.45 -11.29 -16.20
CA VAL A 184 11.88 -10.46 -15.08
C VAL A 184 13.31 -10.80 -14.71
N THR A 185 14.15 -9.78 -14.61
CA THR A 185 15.54 -9.92 -14.15
C THR A 185 15.80 -8.91 -13.04
N ALA A 186 16.31 -9.40 -11.91
CA ALA A 186 16.74 -8.63 -10.76
C ALA A 186 18.22 -8.88 -10.56
N SER A 187 19.02 -7.82 -10.47
CA SER A 187 20.46 -7.92 -10.27
C SER A 187 20.91 -7.04 -9.11
N GLY A 188 21.50 -7.65 -8.08
CA GLY A 188 22.08 -6.97 -6.91
C GLY A 188 21.10 -6.05 -6.18
N VAL A 189 19.83 -6.44 -6.06
CA VAL A 189 18.78 -5.57 -5.50
C VAL A 189 18.96 -5.38 -4.01
N GLU A 190 19.20 -4.14 -3.58
CA GLU A 190 19.23 -3.77 -2.16
C GLU A 190 18.11 -2.78 -1.84
N VAL A 191 17.45 -3.01 -0.71
CA VAL A 191 16.43 -2.11 -0.18
C VAL A 191 16.67 -1.94 1.32
N THR A 192 16.78 -0.69 1.74
CA THR A 192 16.95 -0.28 3.14
C THR A 192 15.88 0.72 3.49
N TYR A 193 15.06 0.39 4.50
CA TYR A 193 14.11 1.32 5.07
C TYR A 193 14.77 2.07 6.23
N ALA A 194 14.54 3.39 6.30
CA ALA A 194 14.91 4.17 7.47
C ALA A 194 14.16 3.64 8.70
N GLY A 195 14.86 3.40 9.80
CA GLY A 195 14.23 3.02 11.07
C GLY A 195 13.23 4.09 11.53
N GLY A 196 12.15 3.66 12.18
CA GLY A 196 10.93 4.44 12.42
C GLY A 196 11.11 5.91 12.85
N ALA A 197 10.29 6.76 12.23
CA ALA A 197 9.88 8.14 12.51
C ALA A 197 10.78 9.01 13.42
N ALA A 198 11.47 9.97 12.80
CA ALA A 198 12.18 11.09 13.41
C ALA A 198 11.34 12.04 14.32
N TRP A 199 10.03 11.80 14.48
CA TRP A 199 9.14 12.64 15.29
C TRP A 199 8.50 11.91 16.48
N ALA A 200 8.62 10.59 16.56
CA ALA A 200 8.14 9.82 17.69
C ALA A 200 9.26 9.72 18.72
N CYS A 201 9.24 10.63 19.71
CA CYS A 201 10.05 10.61 20.94
C CYS A 201 11.46 11.23 20.80
N PHE A 202 11.61 12.51 21.19
CA PHE A 202 12.93 13.14 21.46
C PHE A 202 13.78 12.37 22.50
N ALA A 203 13.18 11.40 23.21
CA ALA A 203 13.83 10.55 24.20
C ALA A 203 14.13 9.11 23.71
N CYS A 204 13.72 8.74 22.49
CA CYS A 204 13.91 7.40 21.94
C CYS A 204 14.75 7.53 20.66
N GLY A 205 16.04 7.19 20.72
CA GLY A 205 16.99 7.37 19.61
C GLY A 205 16.51 6.80 18.26
N ARG A 206 17.06 7.33 17.16
CA ARG A 206 16.78 6.87 15.79
C ARG A 206 16.84 5.35 15.73
N GLY A 207 15.76 4.71 15.29
CA GLY A 207 15.80 3.28 14.99
C GLY A 207 16.88 3.00 13.95
N ALA A 208 17.67 1.94 14.14
CA ALA A 208 18.66 1.54 13.15
C ALA A 208 17.97 1.28 11.78
N PRO A 209 18.61 1.64 10.66
CA PRO A 209 18.07 1.33 9.34
C PRO A 209 17.89 -0.18 9.18
N VAL A 210 16.74 -0.58 8.65
CA VAL A 210 16.41 -2.00 8.43
C VAL A 210 16.67 -2.33 6.98
N ARG A 211 17.69 -3.16 6.72
CA ARG A 211 17.97 -3.72 5.39
C ARG A 211 16.97 -4.83 5.10
N ALA A 212 16.03 -4.57 4.19
CA ALA A 212 15.01 -5.52 3.79
C ALA A 212 15.48 -6.45 2.66
N LEU A 213 16.33 -5.97 1.75
CA LEU A 213 17.00 -6.78 0.72
C LEU A 213 18.50 -6.50 0.71
N ARG A 214 19.31 -7.55 0.51
CA ARG A 214 20.78 -7.57 0.63
C ARG A 214 21.41 -8.13 -0.65
N GLY A 215 21.20 -7.47 -1.78
CA GLY A 215 21.83 -7.81 -3.05
C GLY A 215 21.21 -9.04 -3.68
N VAL A 216 19.88 -9.05 -3.80
CA VAL A 216 19.15 -10.20 -4.35
C VAL A 216 19.26 -10.24 -5.87
N ASP A 217 19.73 -11.37 -6.40
CA ASP A 217 19.69 -11.73 -7.81
C ASP A 217 18.56 -12.73 -8.06
N ALA A 218 17.77 -12.51 -9.10
CA ALA A 218 16.72 -13.44 -9.52
C ALA A 218 16.43 -13.28 -11.02
N SER A 219 16.10 -14.37 -11.70
CA SER A 219 15.57 -14.35 -13.06
C SER A 219 14.28 -15.15 -13.14
N LEU A 220 13.33 -14.74 -13.99
CA LEU A 220 12.03 -15.37 -14.11
C LEU A 220 11.72 -15.60 -15.58
N ALA A 221 11.51 -16.88 -15.92
CA ALA A 221 11.19 -17.30 -17.27
C ALA A 221 9.72 -17.00 -17.63
N PRO A 222 9.43 -16.74 -18.93
CA PRO A 222 8.05 -16.58 -19.41
C PRO A 222 7.20 -17.83 -19.15
N GLY A 223 5.91 -17.64 -18.87
CA GLY A 223 4.95 -18.76 -18.72
C GLY A 223 5.22 -19.70 -17.54
N THR A 224 6.04 -19.28 -16.58
CA THR A 224 6.33 -20.04 -15.35
C THR A 224 5.66 -19.39 -14.14
N ILE A 225 5.34 -20.21 -13.14
CA ILE A 225 4.92 -19.75 -11.81
C ILE A 225 6.12 -19.86 -10.88
N THR A 226 6.60 -18.72 -10.39
CA THR A 226 7.67 -18.66 -9.38
C THR A 226 7.10 -18.27 -8.03
N ALA A 227 7.33 -19.11 -7.02
CA ALA A 227 6.96 -18.82 -5.64
C ALA A 227 8.13 -18.19 -4.88
N LEU A 228 7.91 -17.00 -4.30
CA LEU A 228 8.77 -16.43 -3.28
C LEU A 228 8.41 -17.00 -1.91
N VAL A 229 9.32 -17.77 -1.34
CA VAL A 229 9.14 -18.46 -0.06
C VAL A 229 10.11 -17.90 0.96
N GLY A 230 9.70 -17.83 2.22
CA GLY A 230 10.53 -17.36 3.32
C GLY A 230 9.69 -17.02 4.55
N ALA A 231 10.34 -16.89 5.70
CA ALA A 231 9.67 -16.48 6.93
C ALA A 231 9.09 -15.05 6.83
N ASN A 232 8.23 -14.65 7.78
CA ASN A 232 7.78 -13.27 7.86
C ASN A 232 8.98 -12.36 8.14
N GLY A 233 9.10 -11.26 7.39
CA GLY A 233 10.25 -10.36 7.49
C GLY A 233 11.48 -10.76 6.65
N SER A 234 11.44 -11.83 5.88
CA SER A 234 12.52 -12.24 4.95
C SER A 234 12.72 -11.31 3.74
N GLY A 235 11.79 -10.39 3.48
CA GLY A 235 11.87 -9.44 2.36
C GLY A 235 10.96 -9.75 1.16
N LYS A 236 10.09 -10.77 1.22
CA LYS A 236 9.17 -11.17 0.12
C LYS A 236 8.38 -9.99 -0.48
N THR A 237 7.57 -9.31 0.32
CA THR A 237 6.76 -8.16 -0.12
C THR A 237 7.62 -7.03 -0.68
N THR A 238 8.82 -6.81 -0.12
CA THR A 238 9.77 -5.82 -0.64
C THR A 238 10.31 -6.20 -2.00
N MET A 239 10.64 -7.48 -2.22
CA MET A 239 11.09 -7.99 -3.52
C MET A 239 9.98 -7.93 -4.57
N LEU A 240 8.76 -8.36 -4.23
CA LEU A 240 7.60 -8.21 -5.11
C LEU A 240 7.33 -6.74 -5.45
N GLY A 241 7.46 -5.84 -4.47
CA GLY A 241 7.32 -4.41 -4.68
C GLY A 241 8.41 -3.82 -5.58
N ALA A 242 9.64 -4.32 -5.50
CA ALA A 242 10.73 -3.93 -6.39
C ALA A 242 10.46 -4.39 -7.83
N MET A 243 10.04 -5.64 -8.02
CA MET A 243 9.60 -6.18 -9.32
C MET A 243 8.40 -5.42 -9.90
N ALA A 244 7.43 -5.05 -9.05
CA ALA A 244 6.26 -4.28 -9.47
C ALA A 244 6.55 -2.79 -9.73
N GLY A 245 7.75 -2.29 -9.39
CA GLY A 245 8.09 -0.88 -9.47
C GLY A 245 7.41 0.02 -8.43
N THR A 246 6.78 -0.57 -7.40
CA THR A 246 6.18 0.19 -6.28
C THR A 246 7.24 0.57 -5.23
N VAL A 247 8.30 -0.23 -5.12
CA VAL A 247 9.48 0.03 -4.28
C VAL A 247 10.68 0.30 -5.20
N LEU A 248 11.35 1.43 -4.97
CA LEU A 248 12.59 1.76 -5.67
C LEU A 248 13.77 1.18 -4.88
N PRO A 249 14.62 0.36 -5.50
CA PRO A 249 15.80 -0.16 -4.84
C PRO A 249 16.84 0.94 -4.58
N ASN A 250 17.61 0.79 -3.50
CA ASN A 250 18.74 1.67 -3.17
C ASN A 250 19.92 1.43 -4.10
N SER A 251 20.14 0.18 -4.48
CA SER A 251 21.15 -0.26 -5.46
C SER A 251 20.65 -1.50 -6.19
N GLY A 252 21.32 -1.81 -7.31
CA GLY A 252 20.89 -2.86 -8.23
C GLY A 252 19.89 -2.39 -9.27
N HIS A 253 19.47 -3.30 -10.13
CA HIS A 253 18.53 -3.01 -11.19
C HIS A 253 17.49 -4.12 -11.31
N VAL A 254 16.25 -3.74 -11.62
CA VAL A 254 15.16 -4.67 -11.90
C VAL A 254 14.58 -4.30 -13.26
N SER A 255 14.53 -5.27 -14.16
CA SER A 255 13.92 -5.16 -15.48
C SER A 255 12.72 -6.10 -15.57
N VAL A 256 11.65 -5.61 -16.18
CA VAL A 256 10.44 -6.37 -16.49
C VAL A 256 10.12 -6.18 -17.96
N ASN A 257 10.06 -7.29 -18.68
CA ASN A 257 9.78 -7.37 -20.11
C ASN A 257 10.69 -6.42 -20.92
N GLY A 258 11.99 -6.44 -20.60
CA GLY A 258 13.02 -5.60 -21.23
C GLY A 258 13.02 -4.11 -20.79
N ALA A 259 12.13 -3.70 -19.90
CA ALA A 259 12.06 -2.31 -19.41
C ALA A 259 12.33 -2.21 -17.90
N ALA A 260 12.98 -1.14 -17.45
CA ALA A 260 13.22 -0.91 -16.03
C ALA A 260 11.90 -0.93 -15.21
N ALA A 261 11.91 -1.62 -14.07
CA ALA A 261 10.78 -1.65 -13.15
C ALA A 261 10.44 -0.22 -12.68
N GLY A 262 9.15 0.13 -12.69
CA GLY A 262 8.69 1.50 -12.38
C GLY A 262 8.75 2.49 -13.55
N SER A 263 9.39 2.15 -14.68
CA SER A 263 9.24 2.93 -15.92
C SER A 263 7.82 2.78 -16.48
N PRO A 264 7.32 3.73 -17.31
CA PRO A 264 5.99 3.60 -17.92
C PRO A 264 5.80 2.30 -18.72
N ALA A 265 6.86 1.79 -19.38
CA ALA A 265 6.81 0.52 -20.11
C ALA A 265 6.80 -0.70 -19.16
N GLY A 266 7.61 -0.67 -18.10
CA GLY A 266 7.61 -1.72 -17.08
C GLY A 266 6.27 -1.82 -16.34
N LEU A 267 5.71 -0.68 -15.91
CA LEU A 267 4.41 -0.62 -15.22
C LEU A 267 3.25 -1.15 -16.08
N ARG A 268 3.28 -0.91 -17.40
CA ARG A 268 2.28 -1.48 -18.32
C ARG A 268 2.38 -3.00 -18.45
N SER A 269 3.57 -3.55 -18.25
CA SER A 269 3.87 -4.98 -18.39
C SER A 269 3.56 -5.80 -17.12
N VAL A 270 3.29 -5.15 -15.99
CA VAL A 270 3.04 -5.82 -14.70
C VAL A 270 1.60 -5.65 -14.24
N GLY A 271 0.93 -6.74 -13.90
CA GLY A 271 -0.24 -6.75 -13.01
C GLY A 271 0.17 -7.02 -11.57
N PHE A 272 -0.29 -6.21 -10.60
CA PHE A 272 0.08 -6.36 -9.19
C PHE A 272 -1.16 -6.51 -8.31
N CYS A 273 -1.22 -7.59 -7.53
CA CYS A 273 -2.23 -7.83 -6.50
C CYS A 273 -1.56 -7.74 -5.12
N PRO A 274 -1.80 -6.68 -4.34
CA PRO A 274 -1.22 -6.50 -3.00
C PRO A 274 -1.82 -7.48 -1.98
N GLN A 275 -1.16 -7.66 -0.83
CA GLN A 275 -1.66 -8.50 0.28
C GLN A 275 -3.05 -8.05 0.76
N ASP A 276 -3.23 -6.74 0.98
CA ASP A 276 -4.51 -6.16 1.37
C ASP A 276 -5.37 -5.83 0.13
N ALA A 277 -6.52 -6.49 0.00
CA ALA A 277 -7.52 -6.21 -1.03
C ALA A 277 -8.19 -4.84 -0.81
N SER A 278 -7.47 -3.76 -1.12
CA SER A 278 -7.89 -2.37 -0.98
C SER A 278 -8.74 -1.93 -2.18
N LEU A 279 -9.92 -2.55 -2.31
CA LEU A 279 -10.89 -2.23 -3.37
C LEU A 279 -11.62 -0.91 -3.08
N VAL A 280 -11.99 -0.18 -4.15
CA VAL A 280 -12.85 1.01 -4.02
C VAL A 280 -14.26 0.58 -3.62
N ARG A 281 -14.55 0.65 -2.32
CA ARG A 281 -15.73 0.06 -1.66
C ARG A 281 -17.07 0.47 -2.27
N GLY A 282 -17.18 1.67 -2.85
CA GLY A 282 -18.40 2.22 -3.43
C GLY A 282 -18.65 1.83 -4.90
N LEU A 283 -17.70 1.19 -5.57
CA LEU A 283 -17.83 0.79 -6.97
C LEU A 283 -18.23 -0.68 -7.09
N SER A 284 -18.98 -1.01 -8.15
CA SER A 284 -19.29 -2.40 -8.49
C SER A 284 -18.06 -3.11 -9.05
N GLY A 285 -18.03 -4.44 -8.93
CA GLY A 285 -16.95 -5.24 -9.51
C GLY A 285 -16.77 -5.00 -11.02
N LEU A 286 -17.88 -4.90 -11.76
CA LEU A 286 -17.86 -4.59 -13.19
C LEU A 286 -17.23 -3.22 -13.49
N LEU A 287 -17.62 -2.19 -12.73
CA LEU A 287 -17.11 -0.84 -12.95
C LEU A 287 -15.63 -0.73 -12.61
N LEU A 288 -15.17 -1.43 -11.56
CA LEU A 288 -13.76 -1.53 -11.22
C LEU A 288 -12.94 -2.17 -12.35
N LEU A 289 -13.41 -3.29 -12.91
CA LEU A 289 -12.73 -3.95 -14.02
C LEU A 289 -12.65 -3.07 -15.26
N LYS A 290 -13.75 -2.40 -15.62
CA LYS A 290 -13.78 -1.44 -16.74
C LYS A 290 -12.84 -0.25 -16.51
N LEU A 291 -12.79 0.28 -15.28
CA LEU A 291 -11.90 1.38 -14.91
C LEU A 291 -10.42 0.98 -15.06
N PHE A 292 -10.05 -0.21 -14.57
CA PHE A 292 -8.69 -0.72 -14.68
C PHE A 292 -8.32 -1.06 -16.14
N ALA A 293 -9.27 -1.57 -16.93
CA ALA A 293 -9.08 -1.81 -18.37
C ALA A 293 -8.81 -0.49 -19.10
N ALA A 294 -9.57 0.56 -18.82
CA ALA A 294 -9.37 1.88 -19.40
C ALA A 294 -8.01 2.48 -18.97
N ALA A 295 -7.64 2.33 -17.69
CA ALA A 295 -6.34 2.78 -17.18
C ALA A 295 -5.15 2.04 -17.84
N ARG A 296 -5.36 0.81 -18.31
CA ARG A 296 -4.40 0.03 -19.11
C ARG A 296 -4.38 0.41 -20.59
N GLY A 297 -5.20 1.36 -21.01
CA GLY A 297 -5.26 1.86 -22.40
C GLY A 297 -6.13 1.02 -23.32
N ARG A 298 -7.05 0.19 -22.80
CA ARG A 298 -8.04 -0.50 -23.63
C ARG A 298 -9.05 0.50 -24.20
N PRO A 299 -9.46 0.37 -25.48
CA PRO A 299 -10.45 1.25 -26.08
C PRO A 299 -11.81 1.10 -25.38
N LEU A 300 -12.61 2.16 -25.38
CA LEU A 300 -13.90 2.20 -24.68
C LEU A 300 -14.85 1.06 -25.09
N ASP A 301 -14.81 0.69 -26.37
CA ASP A 301 -15.65 -0.37 -26.93
C ASP A 301 -15.23 -1.78 -26.47
N ASP A 302 -13.97 -1.98 -26.08
CA ASP A 302 -13.43 -3.27 -25.60
C ASP A 302 -13.50 -3.41 -24.06
N LEU A 303 -13.88 -2.36 -23.32
CA LEU A 303 -13.88 -2.41 -21.85
C LEU A 303 -14.79 -3.50 -21.29
N ALA A 304 -15.94 -3.75 -21.94
CA ALA A 304 -16.85 -4.82 -21.54
C ALA A 304 -16.25 -6.21 -21.80
N GLY A 305 -15.60 -6.41 -22.95
CA GLY A 305 -14.91 -7.66 -23.29
C GLY A 305 -13.74 -7.94 -22.34
N ALA A 306 -12.89 -6.94 -22.11
CA ALA A 306 -11.77 -7.04 -21.18
C ALA A 306 -12.23 -7.34 -19.74
N ALA A 307 -13.31 -6.70 -19.27
CA ALA A 307 -13.88 -6.98 -17.95
C ALA A 307 -14.45 -8.39 -17.86
N ALA A 308 -15.17 -8.86 -18.88
CA ALA A 308 -15.74 -10.21 -18.91
C ALA A 308 -14.64 -11.28 -18.93
N ALA A 309 -13.57 -11.08 -19.72
CA ALA A 309 -12.42 -11.99 -19.76
C ALA A 309 -11.72 -12.10 -18.39
N ALA A 310 -11.46 -10.95 -17.74
CA ALA A 310 -10.84 -10.93 -16.41
C ALA A 310 -11.73 -11.56 -15.33
N ALA A 311 -13.05 -11.35 -15.39
CA ALA A 311 -13.99 -11.97 -14.46
C ALA A 311 -14.10 -13.49 -14.68
N SER A 312 -14.10 -13.94 -15.94
CA SER A 312 -14.14 -15.35 -16.30
C SER A 312 -12.91 -16.10 -15.78
N LEU A 313 -11.72 -15.49 -15.85
CA LEU A 313 -10.47 -16.05 -15.34
C LEU A 313 -10.58 -16.50 -13.87
N VAL A 314 -11.29 -15.71 -13.04
CA VAL A 314 -11.43 -15.92 -11.59
C VAL A 314 -12.80 -16.48 -11.18
N GLU A 315 -13.64 -16.85 -12.15
CA GLU A 315 -14.98 -17.41 -11.93
C GLU A 315 -15.88 -16.49 -11.07
N LEU A 316 -15.88 -15.19 -11.37
CA LEU A 316 -16.87 -14.26 -10.82
C LEU A 316 -18.11 -14.24 -11.71
N THR A 317 -19.28 -14.34 -11.09
CA THR A 317 -20.58 -14.33 -11.78
C THR A 317 -21.04 -12.89 -12.07
N ASP A 318 -22.00 -12.73 -12.98
CA ASP A 318 -22.60 -11.42 -13.26
C ASP A 318 -23.28 -10.81 -12.03
N ASP A 319 -23.88 -11.65 -11.18
CA ASP A 319 -24.46 -11.22 -9.90
C ASP A 319 -23.38 -10.66 -8.96
N ASP A 320 -22.21 -11.32 -8.88
CA ASP A 320 -21.09 -10.83 -8.08
C ASP A 320 -20.53 -9.51 -8.64
N LEU A 321 -20.44 -9.38 -9.96
CA LEU A 321 -19.95 -8.16 -10.61
C LEU A 321 -20.91 -6.97 -10.46
N SER A 322 -22.20 -7.22 -10.28
CA SER A 322 -23.21 -6.19 -10.04
C SER A 322 -23.12 -5.58 -8.63
N LYS A 323 -22.60 -6.35 -7.66
CA LYS A 323 -22.47 -5.93 -6.27
C LYS A 323 -21.34 -4.92 -6.10
N HIS A 324 -21.53 -3.99 -5.16
CA HIS A 324 -20.44 -3.14 -4.67
C HIS A 324 -19.35 -3.99 -4.02
N ALA A 325 -18.08 -3.58 -4.18
CA ALA A 325 -16.93 -4.33 -3.67
C ALA A 325 -17.01 -4.63 -2.16
N ASN A 326 -17.66 -3.76 -1.37
CA ASN A 326 -17.85 -3.97 0.07
C ASN A 326 -18.94 -5.01 0.43
N ARG A 327 -19.77 -5.43 -0.52
CA ARG A 327 -20.82 -6.45 -0.34
C ARG A 327 -20.36 -7.86 -0.75
N LEU A 328 -19.19 -7.97 -1.37
CA LEU A 328 -18.57 -9.24 -1.71
C LEU A 328 -17.98 -9.90 -0.45
N SER A 329 -17.98 -11.24 -0.41
CA SER A 329 -17.27 -12.00 0.62
C SER A 329 -15.76 -11.76 0.54
N GLY A 330 -15.00 -12.03 1.60
CA GLY A 330 -13.54 -11.87 1.58
C GLY A 330 -12.85 -12.62 0.44
N GLY A 331 -13.28 -13.87 0.18
CA GLY A 331 -12.79 -14.66 -0.96
C GLY A 331 -13.18 -14.06 -2.32
N GLN A 332 -14.40 -13.52 -2.47
CA GLN A 332 -14.82 -12.82 -3.69
C GLN A 332 -14.05 -11.51 -3.91
N GLN A 333 -13.79 -10.74 -2.85
CA GLN A 333 -12.95 -9.54 -2.92
C GLN A 333 -11.53 -9.88 -3.36
N ARG A 334 -10.98 -10.99 -2.85
CA ARG A 334 -9.65 -11.46 -3.25
C ARG A 334 -9.60 -11.86 -4.72
N ARG A 335 -10.60 -12.61 -5.20
CA ARG A 335 -10.74 -12.96 -6.62
C ARG A 335 -10.93 -11.74 -7.51
N LEU A 336 -11.69 -10.75 -7.07
CA LEU A 336 -11.82 -9.47 -7.80
C LEU A 336 -10.48 -8.72 -7.84
N CYS A 337 -9.71 -8.72 -6.75
CA CYS A 337 -8.38 -8.11 -6.72
C CYS A 337 -7.40 -8.81 -7.69
N PHE A 338 -7.44 -10.14 -7.75
CA PHE A 338 -6.72 -10.91 -8.78
C PHE A 338 -7.17 -10.49 -10.18
N ALA A 339 -8.49 -10.45 -10.43
CA ALA A 339 -9.01 -10.08 -11.73
C ALA A 339 -8.53 -8.70 -12.16
N LEU A 340 -8.52 -7.70 -11.27
CA LEU A 340 -7.98 -6.36 -11.52
C LEU A 340 -6.50 -6.37 -11.90
N ALA A 341 -5.68 -7.22 -11.27
CA ALA A 341 -4.28 -7.39 -11.64
C ALA A 341 -4.14 -8.03 -13.03
N ALA A 342 -5.03 -8.97 -13.38
CA ALA A 342 -5.02 -9.69 -14.65
C ALA A 342 -5.71 -8.97 -15.82
N VAL A 343 -6.41 -7.85 -15.57
CA VAL A 343 -7.05 -7.07 -16.63
C VAL A 343 -6.03 -6.66 -17.68
N GLY A 344 -6.35 -6.94 -18.95
CA GLY A 344 -5.52 -6.61 -20.09
C GLY A 344 -4.47 -7.66 -20.47
N ASN A 345 -4.41 -8.79 -19.75
CA ASN A 345 -3.45 -9.88 -19.93
C ASN A 345 -1.99 -9.42 -19.87
N PRO A 346 -1.53 -8.88 -18.71
CA PRO A 346 -0.16 -8.42 -18.59
C PRO A 346 0.82 -9.61 -18.68
N PRO A 347 2.00 -9.44 -19.30
CA PRO A 347 3.00 -10.51 -19.42
C PRO A 347 3.53 -10.99 -18.06
N VAL A 348 3.48 -10.14 -17.02
CA VAL A 348 3.88 -10.50 -15.65
C VAL A 348 2.75 -10.23 -14.67
N LEU A 349 2.42 -11.23 -13.86
CA LEU A 349 1.48 -11.13 -12.74
C LEU A 349 2.21 -11.33 -11.42
N ILE A 350 2.11 -10.35 -10.53
CA ILE A 350 2.74 -10.36 -9.21
C ILE A 350 1.65 -10.37 -8.15
N LEU A 351 1.66 -11.36 -7.26
CA LEU A 351 0.61 -11.62 -6.29
C LEU A 351 1.22 -11.77 -4.89
N ASP A 352 0.92 -10.84 -4.00
CA ASP A 352 1.42 -10.91 -2.63
C ASP A 352 0.43 -11.66 -1.73
N GLU A 353 0.78 -12.88 -1.32
CA GLU A 353 -0.01 -13.78 -0.47
C GLU A 353 -1.45 -14.03 -0.95
N PRO A 354 -1.66 -14.50 -2.20
CA PRO A 354 -2.97 -14.54 -2.86
C PRO A 354 -4.05 -15.33 -2.11
N THR A 355 -3.67 -16.29 -1.26
CA THR A 355 -4.57 -17.23 -0.59
C THR A 355 -4.66 -17.04 0.93
N THR A 356 -3.93 -16.08 1.50
CA THR A 356 -4.01 -15.77 2.94
C THR A 356 -5.41 -15.27 3.32
N GLY A 357 -6.00 -15.86 4.36
CA GLY A 357 -7.31 -15.45 4.88
C GLY A 357 -8.51 -15.86 4.02
N VAL A 358 -8.30 -16.71 3.01
CA VAL A 358 -9.35 -17.22 2.12
C VAL A 358 -9.77 -18.64 2.55
N ASP A 359 -11.07 -18.95 2.48
CA ASP A 359 -11.57 -20.29 2.80
C ASP A 359 -11.08 -21.37 1.82
N ALA A 360 -11.16 -22.64 2.22
CA ALA A 360 -10.61 -23.75 1.45
C ALA A 360 -11.22 -23.91 0.04
N ALA A 361 -12.49 -23.55 -0.17
CA ALA A 361 -13.13 -23.62 -1.49
C ALA A 361 -12.67 -22.46 -2.37
N SER A 362 -12.68 -21.24 -1.84
CA SER A 362 -12.20 -20.04 -2.53
C SER A 362 -10.72 -20.13 -2.89
N ARG A 363 -9.89 -20.80 -2.07
CA ARG A 363 -8.48 -21.07 -2.38
C ARG A 363 -8.32 -21.90 -3.67
N ARG A 364 -9.18 -22.90 -3.89
CA ARG A 364 -9.14 -23.71 -5.13
C ARG A 364 -9.47 -22.88 -6.37
N HIS A 365 -10.39 -21.92 -6.26
CA HIS A 365 -10.69 -21.00 -7.37
C HIS A 365 -9.49 -20.10 -7.69
N VAL A 366 -8.77 -19.60 -6.68
CA VAL A 366 -7.53 -18.82 -6.89
C VAL A 366 -6.46 -19.69 -7.58
N TRP A 367 -6.28 -20.93 -7.14
CA TRP A 367 -5.35 -21.87 -7.76
C TRP A 367 -5.71 -22.18 -9.23
N ALA A 368 -6.99 -22.35 -9.53
CA ALA A 368 -7.47 -22.51 -10.90
C ALA A 368 -7.19 -21.25 -11.76
N ALA A 369 -7.43 -20.06 -11.20
CA ALA A 369 -7.15 -18.79 -11.88
C ALA A 369 -5.65 -18.61 -12.18
N LEU A 370 -4.76 -18.99 -11.25
CA LEU A 370 -3.31 -18.99 -11.44
C LEU A 370 -2.90 -19.87 -12.62
N ARG A 371 -3.43 -21.10 -12.70
CA ARG A 371 -3.14 -22.02 -13.80
C ARG A 371 -3.62 -21.47 -15.14
N ARG A 372 -4.84 -20.94 -15.21
CA ARG A 372 -5.38 -20.32 -16.43
C ARG A 372 -4.57 -19.10 -16.88
N ALA A 373 -4.13 -18.26 -15.94
CA ALA A 373 -3.32 -17.08 -16.26
C ALA A 373 -1.95 -17.49 -16.83
N ARG A 374 -1.35 -18.55 -16.28
CA ARG A 374 -0.13 -19.16 -16.80
C ARG A 374 -0.34 -19.76 -18.20
N GLU A 375 -1.41 -20.51 -18.40
CA GLU A 375 -1.78 -21.09 -19.71
C GLU A 375 -2.04 -20.01 -20.77
N ALA A 376 -2.51 -18.83 -20.36
CA ALA A 376 -2.64 -17.64 -21.21
C ALA A 376 -1.29 -16.93 -21.51
N GLY A 377 -0.17 -17.46 -21.03
CA GLY A 377 1.20 -16.99 -21.31
C GLY A 377 1.78 -16.02 -20.29
N SER A 378 1.08 -15.71 -19.20
CA SER A 378 1.61 -14.82 -18.16
C SER A 378 2.70 -15.51 -17.32
N ALA A 379 3.83 -14.83 -17.09
CA ALA A 379 4.75 -15.22 -16.03
C ALA A 379 4.17 -14.76 -14.68
N ILE A 380 4.11 -15.67 -13.69
CA ILE A 380 3.46 -15.39 -12.41
C ILE A 380 4.50 -15.45 -11.29
N VAL A 381 4.52 -14.43 -10.45
CA VAL A 381 5.31 -14.38 -9.22
C VAL A 381 4.35 -14.26 -8.05
N LEU A 382 4.40 -15.21 -7.13
CA LEU A 382 3.56 -15.18 -5.93
C LEU A 382 4.39 -15.30 -4.67
N SER A 383 4.06 -14.56 -3.61
CA SER A 383 4.60 -14.87 -2.28
C SER A 383 3.68 -15.86 -1.58
N SER A 384 4.27 -16.87 -0.94
CA SER A 384 3.54 -17.75 -0.03
C SER A 384 4.46 -18.20 1.09
N HIS A 385 3.88 -18.39 2.27
CA HIS A 385 4.53 -19.02 3.41
C HIS A 385 4.11 -20.50 3.55
N ASP A 386 3.18 -20.97 2.71
CA ASP A 386 2.72 -22.36 2.68
C ASP A 386 3.50 -23.15 1.62
N MET A 387 4.40 -24.02 2.07
CA MET A 387 5.16 -24.91 1.18
C MET A 387 4.21 -25.87 0.43
N ALA A 388 3.10 -26.26 1.06
CA ALA A 388 1.94 -26.95 0.48
C ALA A 388 1.54 -26.40 -0.89
N GLU A 389 1.33 -25.09 -0.90
CA GLU A 389 0.86 -24.34 -2.05
C GLU A 389 1.96 -24.19 -3.11
N CYS A 390 3.20 -23.92 -2.68
CA CYS A 390 4.33 -23.77 -3.57
C CYS A 390 4.62 -25.06 -4.34
N GLU A 391 4.57 -26.21 -3.68
CA GLU A 391 4.78 -27.52 -4.30
C GLU A 391 3.69 -27.88 -5.32
N LEU A 392 2.46 -27.38 -5.13
CA LEU A 392 1.34 -27.69 -6.00
C LEU A 392 1.26 -26.78 -7.23
N LEU A 393 1.77 -25.55 -7.13
CA LEU A 393 1.55 -24.51 -8.14
C LEU A 393 2.83 -24.03 -8.82
N ALA A 394 3.95 -23.98 -8.10
CA ALA A 394 5.14 -23.31 -8.57
C ALA A 394 6.01 -24.25 -9.42
N ASP A 395 6.50 -23.74 -10.54
CA ASP A 395 7.53 -24.39 -11.34
C ASP A 395 8.92 -24.13 -10.73
N GLN A 396 9.10 -22.93 -10.15
CA GLN A 396 10.33 -22.49 -9.48
C GLN A 396 10.02 -21.89 -8.11
N VAL A 397 10.98 -21.99 -7.20
CA VAL A 397 10.94 -21.40 -5.88
C VAL A 397 12.17 -20.51 -5.69
N LEU A 398 11.93 -19.28 -5.26
CA LEU A 398 12.96 -18.37 -4.76
C LEU A 398 12.84 -18.30 -3.24
N LEU A 399 13.77 -18.96 -2.54
CA LEU A 399 13.84 -18.93 -1.08
C LEU A 399 14.58 -17.69 -0.61
N LEU A 400 13.90 -16.83 0.13
CA LEU A 400 14.46 -15.65 0.78
C LEU A 400 14.61 -15.87 2.29
N ASP A 401 15.78 -15.53 2.81
CA ASP A 401 16.04 -15.48 4.25
C ASP A 401 16.80 -14.20 4.62
N ALA A 402 16.33 -13.51 5.66
CA ALA A 402 16.91 -12.26 6.17
C ALA A 402 17.31 -11.22 5.07
N GLY A 403 16.54 -11.17 3.97
CA GLY A 403 16.77 -10.26 2.84
C GLY A 403 17.75 -10.75 1.78
N ALA A 404 18.27 -11.98 1.87
CA ALA A 404 19.14 -12.60 0.87
C ALA A 404 18.41 -13.73 0.12
N ALA A 405 18.75 -13.94 -1.15
CA ALA A 405 18.34 -15.13 -1.89
C ALA A 405 19.24 -16.30 -1.51
N VAL A 406 18.61 -17.36 -1.03
CA VAL A 406 19.27 -18.53 -0.48
C VAL A 406 19.28 -19.67 -1.50
N ALA A 407 18.17 -19.85 -2.21
CA ALA A 407 18.03 -20.85 -3.25
C ALA A 407 17.06 -20.34 -4.33
N HIS A 408 17.35 -20.67 -5.59
CA HIS A 408 16.45 -20.47 -6.72
C HIS A 408 16.44 -21.75 -7.56
N CYS A 409 15.43 -22.59 -7.35
CA CYS A 409 15.40 -23.96 -7.89
C CYS A 409 13.95 -24.47 -7.96
N SER A 410 13.73 -25.66 -8.52
CA SER A 410 12.41 -26.29 -8.50
C SER A 410 11.98 -26.70 -7.07
N PRO A 411 10.67 -26.80 -6.76
CA PRO A 411 10.22 -27.30 -5.46
C PRO A 411 10.79 -28.68 -5.09
N ALA A 412 11.02 -29.54 -6.09
CA ALA A 412 11.60 -30.87 -5.89
C ALA A 412 13.09 -30.82 -5.51
N GLU A 413 13.87 -29.92 -6.11
CA GLU A 413 15.26 -29.69 -5.73
C GLU A 413 15.37 -29.07 -4.36
N LEU A 414 14.54 -28.05 -4.06
CA LEU A 414 14.50 -27.43 -2.74
C LEU A 414 14.25 -28.49 -1.65
N ARG A 415 13.27 -29.38 -1.85
CA ARG A 415 12.98 -30.50 -0.95
C ARG A 415 14.19 -31.41 -0.72
N ARG A 416 14.95 -31.73 -1.77
CA ARG A 416 16.18 -32.55 -1.65
C ARG A 416 17.28 -31.82 -0.89
N MET A 417 17.37 -30.50 -1.01
CA MET A 417 18.34 -29.67 -0.30
C MET A 417 17.97 -29.46 1.17
N THR A 418 16.67 -29.38 1.48
CA THR A 418 16.17 -29.09 2.84
C THR A 418 15.74 -30.31 3.64
N SER A 419 15.77 -31.52 3.06
CA SER A 419 15.24 -32.73 3.69
C SER A 419 16.06 -33.19 4.90
N TYR A 420 15.76 -32.61 6.05
CA TYR A 420 15.96 -33.20 7.38
C TYR A 420 14.63 -33.83 7.85
N GLY A 421 14.29 -35.00 7.32
CA GLY A 421 13.20 -35.85 7.81
C GLY A 421 11.77 -35.42 7.47
N VAL A 422 10.86 -36.40 7.40
CA VAL A 422 9.40 -36.19 7.21
C VAL A 422 8.70 -36.42 8.54
N ARG A 423 7.97 -35.42 9.05
CA ARG A 423 7.15 -35.57 10.27
C ARG A 423 5.73 -36.00 9.90
N LEU A 424 5.39 -37.27 10.12
CA LEU A 424 4.05 -37.80 9.92
C LEU A 424 3.19 -37.59 11.18
N ARG A 425 1.99 -37.03 11.03
CA ARG A 425 1.01 -36.92 12.13
C ARG A 425 -0.13 -37.89 11.90
N ALA A 426 -0.19 -38.96 12.68
CA ALA A 426 -1.29 -39.93 12.66
C ALA A 426 -2.31 -39.62 13.76
N GLN A 427 -3.60 -39.66 13.42
CA GLN A 427 -4.67 -39.67 14.42
C GLN A 427 -5.09 -41.10 14.70
N LEU A 428 -5.01 -41.50 15.96
CA LEU A 428 -5.42 -42.82 16.42
C LEU A 428 -6.90 -42.80 16.79
N ARG A 429 -7.59 -43.91 16.50
CA ARG A 429 -8.98 -44.10 16.98
C ARG A 429 -8.98 -44.14 18.52
N PRO A 430 -10.06 -43.68 19.17
CA PRO A 430 -10.20 -43.81 20.62
C PRO A 430 -10.05 -45.29 21.04
N GLY A 431 -9.14 -45.58 21.97
CA GLY A 431 -8.83 -46.94 22.43
C GLY A 431 -7.79 -47.71 21.61
N ALA A 432 -7.24 -47.13 20.54
CA ALA A 432 -6.11 -47.73 19.82
C ALA A 432 -4.80 -47.52 20.60
N ASP A 433 -3.97 -48.56 20.64
CA ASP A 433 -2.68 -48.52 21.32
C ASP A 433 -1.66 -47.69 20.52
N PRO A 434 -1.13 -46.57 21.08
CA PRO A 434 -0.12 -45.77 20.42
C PRO A 434 1.21 -46.50 20.22
N ALA A 435 1.55 -47.49 21.06
CA ALA A 435 2.79 -48.26 20.91
C ALA A 435 2.71 -49.20 19.70
N ALA A 436 1.60 -49.91 19.53
CA ALA A 436 1.34 -50.71 18.34
C ALA A 436 1.36 -49.87 17.05
N ALA A 437 0.82 -48.65 17.08
CA ALA A 437 0.85 -47.74 15.94
C ALA A 437 2.27 -47.22 15.63
N ALA A 438 3.06 -46.89 16.65
CA ALA A 438 4.45 -46.50 16.50
C ALA A 438 5.29 -47.64 15.90
N ALA A 439 5.11 -48.87 16.38
CA ALA A 439 5.77 -50.07 15.85
C ALA A 439 5.38 -50.35 14.39
N PHE A 440 4.09 -50.17 14.05
CA PHE A 440 3.60 -50.33 12.68
C PHE A 440 4.27 -49.35 11.70
N VAL A 441 4.47 -48.10 12.10
CA VAL A 441 5.11 -47.06 11.29
C VAL A 441 6.61 -47.31 11.18
N SER A 442 7.28 -47.57 12.30
CA SER A 442 8.73 -47.80 12.35
C SER A 442 9.15 -49.07 11.59
N GLY A 443 8.28 -50.09 11.55
CA GLY A 443 8.52 -51.31 10.77
C GLY A 443 8.33 -51.15 9.26
N ARG A 444 7.67 -50.08 8.78
CA ARG A 444 7.42 -49.81 7.35
C ARG A 444 8.31 -48.71 6.77
N ILE A 445 8.83 -47.82 7.62
CA ILE A 445 9.63 -46.67 7.21
C ILE A 445 11.01 -46.77 7.87
N PRO A 446 12.05 -47.15 7.12
CA PRO A 446 13.41 -47.20 7.63
C PRO A 446 13.86 -45.83 8.17
N GLY A 447 14.37 -45.80 9.40
CA GLY A 447 14.84 -44.57 10.04
C GLY A 447 13.75 -43.66 10.63
N ALA A 448 12.48 -44.12 10.69
CA ALA A 448 11.42 -43.37 11.35
C ALA A 448 11.52 -43.45 12.88
N GLU A 449 11.55 -42.29 13.54
CA GLU A 449 11.45 -42.18 15.00
C GLU A 449 10.04 -41.73 15.39
N ALA A 450 9.33 -42.57 16.13
CA ALA A 450 7.95 -42.31 16.52
C ALA A 450 7.87 -41.57 17.87
N VAL A 451 7.40 -40.32 17.86
CA VAL A 451 7.16 -39.54 19.09
C VAL A 451 5.67 -39.55 19.44
N VAL A 452 5.30 -40.26 20.50
CA VAL A 452 3.92 -40.32 20.99
C VAL A 452 3.66 -39.14 21.93
N LYS A 453 2.90 -38.13 21.46
CA LYS A 453 2.34 -37.09 22.35
C LYS A 453 0.98 -37.56 22.89
N CYS A 454 0.96 -38.14 24.08
CA CYS A 454 -0.28 -38.36 24.81
C CYS A 454 -0.86 -37.02 25.28
N PRO A 455 -2.19 -36.79 25.15
CA PRO A 455 -2.83 -35.69 25.85
C PRO A 455 -2.65 -35.89 27.38
N PRO A 456 -2.50 -34.83 28.17
CA PRO A 456 -2.47 -34.96 29.63
C PRO A 456 -3.77 -35.62 30.10
N ARG A 457 -3.64 -36.58 31.04
CA ARG A 457 -4.81 -37.19 31.70
C ARG A 457 -5.56 -36.10 32.44
N ALA A 458 -6.90 -36.16 32.39
CA ALA A 458 -7.75 -35.27 33.17
C ALA A 458 -7.44 -35.46 34.66
N GLY A 459 -6.78 -34.47 35.29
CA GLY A 459 -6.57 -34.43 36.74
C GLY A 459 -5.22 -33.93 37.28
N GLU A 460 -4.18 -33.73 36.47
CA GLU A 460 -2.87 -33.26 36.99
C GLU A 460 -2.66 -31.74 36.80
N PRO A 461 -2.10 -31.03 37.80
CA PRO A 461 -1.87 -29.60 37.74
C PRO A 461 -0.76 -29.26 36.73
N GLN A 462 -1.03 -28.28 35.86
CA GLN A 462 -0.11 -27.78 34.85
C GLN A 462 1.03 -27.00 35.50
N GLY A 463 2.22 -27.60 35.58
CA GLY A 463 3.49 -26.89 35.70
C GLY A 463 3.97 -26.34 34.34
N PRO A 464 4.83 -25.31 34.31
CA PRO A 464 5.16 -24.61 33.08
C PRO A 464 5.91 -25.53 32.10
N ALA A 465 5.48 -25.51 30.84
CA ALA A 465 6.07 -26.28 29.76
C ALA A 465 7.54 -25.90 29.56
N ALA A 466 8.45 -26.83 29.86
CA ALA A 466 9.84 -26.75 29.46
C ALA A 466 9.97 -27.30 28.04
N GLU A 467 10.23 -26.39 27.12
CA GLU A 467 10.55 -26.61 25.73
C GLU A 467 12.03 -27.01 25.62
N LEU A 468 12.31 -28.23 25.16
CA LEU A 468 13.68 -28.73 24.95
C LEU A 468 13.95 -28.87 23.46
N ALA A 469 14.97 -28.13 23.02
CA ALA A 469 15.55 -28.04 21.67
C ALA A 469 16.09 -29.40 21.15
N PRO A 470 16.28 -29.57 19.83
CA PRO A 470 16.87 -30.79 19.29
C PRO A 470 18.36 -30.90 19.63
N SER A 471 18.76 -32.10 20.05
CA SER A 471 20.15 -32.50 20.29
C SER A 471 20.93 -32.58 18.98
N ALA A 472 22.06 -31.87 18.91
CA ALA A 472 23.08 -32.05 17.89
C ALA A 472 23.63 -33.49 17.96
N ALA A 473 23.54 -34.25 16.87
CA ALA A 473 24.21 -35.53 16.73
C ALA A 473 25.50 -35.38 15.91
N ALA A 474 26.59 -35.71 16.60
CA ALA A 474 27.99 -35.82 16.21
C ALA A 474 28.31 -36.06 14.73
N ALA A 475 29.28 -35.27 14.25
CA ALA A 475 30.14 -35.62 13.15
C ALA A 475 30.95 -36.90 13.48
N GLY A 476 30.83 -37.90 12.63
CA GLY A 476 31.72 -39.07 12.60
C GLY A 476 32.19 -39.27 11.16
N GLU A 477 33.50 -39.11 10.95
CA GLU A 477 34.20 -39.38 9.69
C GLU A 477 34.05 -40.86 9.26
N PRO A 478 34.02 -41.17 7.95
CA PRO A 478 34.16 -42.53 7.48
C PRO A 478 35.65 -42.90 7.34
N GLN A 479 36.12 -43.83 8.18
CA GLN A 479 37.24 -44.70 7.83
C GLN A 479 36.65 -45.98 7.19
N GLY A 480 37.13 -46.32 5.99
CA GLY A 480 36.80 -47.58 5.30
C GLY A 480 37.44 -48.82 5.97
N PRO A 481 37.47 -50.00 5.32
CA PRO A 481 37.12 -50.33 3.94
C PRO A 481 35.74 -50.99 3.74
#